data_AF-A0A2H1A991-F1
#
_entry.id   AF-A0A2H1A991-F1
#
_cell.length_a   1.000
_cell.length_b   1.000
_cell.length_c   1.000
_cell.angle_alpha   90.00
_cell.angle_beta   90.00
_cell.angle_gamma   90.00
#
_symmetry.space_group_name_H-M   'P 1'
#
loop_
_entity.id
_entity.type
_entity.pdbx_description
1 polymer ?
#
loop_
_entity_poly.entity_id
_entity_poly.type
_entity_poly.pdbx_seq_one_letter_code
_entity_poly.pdbx_strand_id
1 'polypeptide(L)'
;MAKLEWNVIVYDKPGSDRSAVREEHVKSIPSTVNEGIVTSAGAIYKDTEKKQFAGSTFHMYADSREEVLEFLKKDIYYRAGIWDLDTVIANPVGIAVRVGKDMPGVKI
;
A
#
# COMPACT_ATOMS: atom_id res chain seq x y z
N MET A 1 -5.64 -17.22 -14.61
CA MET A 1 -6.00 -15.96 -15.31
C MET A 1 -4.76 -15.10 -15.36
N ALA A 2 -4.66 -14.12 -16.27
CA ALA A 2 -3.53 -13.19 -16.25
C ALA A 2 -3.70 -12.23 -15.08
N LYS A 3 -2.63 -11.97 -14.32
CA LYS A 3 -2.64 -10.99 -13.22
C LYS A 3 -3.03 -9.61 -13.73
N LEU A 4 -3.93 -8.94 -13.02
CA LEU A 4 -4.30 -7.55 -13.27
C LEU A 4 -3.49 -6.64 -12.34
N GLU A 5 -3.21 -5.42 -12.78
CA GLU A 5 -2.74 -4.38 -11.87
C GLU A 5 -3.93 -3.71 -11.19
N TRP A 6 -3.82 -3.43 -9.90
CA TRP A 6 -4.87 -2.88 -9.05
C TRP A 6 -4.44 -1.54 -8.49
N ASN A 7 -5.34 -0.55 -8.53
CA ASN A 7 -5.25 0.65 -7.70
C ASN A 7 -5.95 0.40 -6.37
N VAL A 8 -5.18 0.49 -5.30
CA VAL A 8 -5.60 0.16 -3.94
C VAL A 8 -5.46 1.38 -3.06
N ILE A 9 -6.51 1.71 -2.32
CA ILE A 9 -6.54 2.72 -1.28
C ILE A 9 -7.06 2.05 0.00
N VAL A 10 -6.27 2.15 1.05
CA VAL A 10 -6.62 1.70 2.41
C VAL A 10 -6.50 2.88 3.35
N TYR A 11 -7.57 3.21 4.07
CA TYR A 11 -7.56 4.30 5.04
C TYR A 11 -7.15 3.80 6.43
N ASP A 12 -6.60 4.71 7.23
CA ASP A 12 -6.40 4.45 8.64
C ASP A 12 -7.73 4.60 9.38
N LYS A 13 -7.92 3.78 10.41
CA LYS A 13 -9.00 3.98 11.37
C LYS A 13 -8.86 5.35 12.07
N PRO A 14 -9.98 5.96 12.49
CA PRO A 14 -9.95 7.20 13.24
C PRO A 14 -9.09 7.09 14.52
N GLY A 15 -8.19 8.05 14.73
CA GLY A 15 -7.33 8.10 15.91
C GLY A 15 -6.11 7.18 15.89
N SER A 16 -5.88 6.43 14.80
CA SER A 16 -4.69 5.58 14.66
C SER A 16 -3.38 6.36 14.68
N ASP A 17 -2.36 5.79 15.33
CA ASP A 17 -0.98 6.27 15.30
C ASP A 17 -0.08 5.21 14.65
N ARG A 18 0.66 5.62 13.60
CA ARG A 18 1.60 4.75 12.88
C ARG A 18 2.97 4.69 13.53
N SER A 19 3.30 5.62 14.42
CA SER A 19 4.68 5.92 14.81
C SER A 19 5.42 4.71 15.36
N ALA A 20 4.75 3.88 16.15
CA ALA A 20 5.34 2.68 16.76
C ALA A 20 5.76 1.58 15.75
N VAL A 21 5.09 1.48 14.60
CA VAL A 21 5.26 0.37 13.65
C VAL A 21 5.63 0.82 12.23
N ARG A 22 5.73 2.14 12.01
CA ARG A 22 6.02 2.73 10.70
C ARG A 22 7.36 2.26 10.12
N GLU A 23 8.38 2.15 10.96
CA GLU A 23 9.69 1.70 10.52
C GLU A 23 9.64 0.26 9.98
N GLU A 24 8.92 -0.63 10.67
CA GLU A 24 8.71 -2.02 10.23
C GLU A 24 7.93 -2.06 8.90
N HIS A 25 6.85 -1.28 8.79
CA HIS A 25 6.09 -1.16 7.55
C HIS A 25 6.97 -0.72 6.38
N VAL A 26 7.77 0.35 6.55
CA VAL A 26 8.62 0.85 5.46
C VAL A 26 9.72 -0.15 5.08
N LYS A 27 10.25 -0.92 6.05
CA LYS A 27 11.25 -1.96 5.81
C LYS A 27 10.74 -3.15 5.00
N SER A 28 9.44 -3.43 4.99
CA SER A 28 8.86 -4.55 4.23
C SER A 28 8.68 -4.23 2.74
N ILE A 29 8.51 -2.94 2.39
CA ILE A 29 8.19 -2.47 1.03
C ILE A 29 9.17 -3.02 -0.02
N PRO A 30 10.52 -2.94 0.15
CA PRO A 30 11.44 -3.37 -0.89
C PRO A 30 11.28 -4.82 -1.33
N SER A 31 10.92 -5.75 -0.43
CA SER A 31 10.68 -7.16 -0.80
C SER A 31 9.56 -7.26 -1.82
N THR A 32 8.43 -6.61 -1.52
CA THR A 32 7.23 -6.67 -2.37
C THR A 32 7.43 -6.04 -3.74
N VAL A 33 8.28 -5.00 -3.83
CA VAL A 33 8.63 -4.37 -5.10
C VAL A 33 9.60 -5.24 -5.90
N ASN A 34 10.64 -5.78 -5.25
CA ASN A 34 11.63 -6.64 -5.90
C ASN A 34 11.02 -7.97 -6.37
N GLU A 35 9.96 -8.44 -5.73
CA GLU A 35 9.16 -9.60 -6.15
C GLU A 35 8.19 -9.29 -7.31
N GLY A 36 8.09 -8.01 -7.72
CA GLY A 36 7.18 -7.56 -8.78
C GLY A 36 5.71 -7.51 -8.37
N ILE A 37 5.41 -7.62 -7.08
CA ILE A 37 4.04 -7.56 -6.56
C ILE A 37 3.57 -6.10 -6.53
N VAL A 38 4.34 -5.23 -5.89
CA VAL A 38 4.02 -3.81 -5.74
C VAL A 38 4.83 -3.00 -6.73
N THR A 39 4.18 -2.14 -7.49
CA THR A 39 4.83 -1.32 -8.51
C THR A 39 4.86 0.16 -8.12
N SER A 40 4.02 0.57 -7.17
CA SER A 40 4.02 1.90 -6.57
C SER A 40 3.35 1.82 -5.19
N ALA A 41 3.88 2.53 -4.19
CA ALA A 41 3.26 2.63 -2.89
C ALA A 41 3.50 4.01 -2.28
N GLY A 42 2.63 4.45 -1.38
CA GLY A 42 2.80 5.73 -0.72
C GLY A 42 1.83 5.98 0.42
N ALA A 43 2.13 6.99 1.23
CA ALA A 43 1.23 7.50 2.23
C ALA A 43 0.24 8.50 1.61
N ILE A 44 -1.03 8.38 1.99
CA ILE A 44 -2.07 9.38 1.74
C ILE A 44 -2.10 10.29 2.97
N TYR A 45 -2.13 11.60 2.74
CA TYR A 45 -2.19 12.61 3.80
C TYR A 45 -3.57 13.26 3.83
N LYS A 46 -3.97 13.77 5.00
CA LYS A 46 -5.26 14.48 5.16
C LYS A 46 -5.29 15.83 4.46
N ASP A 47 -4.12 16.44 4.28
CA ASP A 47 -3.97 17.79 3.77
C ASP A 47 -2.62 17.97 3.06
N THR A 48 -2.39 19.18 2.54
CA THR A 48 -1.19 19.59 1.82
C THR A 48 0.03 19.84 2.71
N GLU A 49 -0.14 20.00 4.03
CA GLU A 49 0.96 20.13 4.99
C GLU A 49 1.67 18.79 5.24
N LYS A 50 1.00 17.67 4.94
CA LYS A 50 1.54 16.31 5.04
C LYS A 50 2.03 15.95 6.44
N LYS A 51 1.40 16.51 7.48
CA LYS A 51 1.70 16.20 8.89
C LYS A 51 0.91 15.02 9.43
N GLN A 52 -0.28 14.77 8.87
CA GLN A 52 -1.17 13.70 9.32
C GLN A 52 -1.47 12.72 8.19
N PHE A 53 -1.35 11.44 8.49
CA PHE A 53 -1.72 10.37 7.59
C PHE A 53 -3.24 10.20 7.54
N ALA A 54 -3.74 9.92 6.34
CA ALA A 54 -5.12 9.48 6.10
C ALA A 54 -5.16 7.99 5.77
N GLY A 55 -4.13 7.45 5.10
CA GLY A 55 -4.17 6.10 4.56
C GLY A 55 -2.91 5.75 3.77
N SER A 56 -2.96 4.66 3.03
CA SER A 56 -1.89 4.22 2.15
C SER A 56 -2.49 3.89 0.78
N THR A 57 -1.68 4.07 -0.25
CA THR A 57 -2.02 3.77 -1.64
C THR A 57 -1.02 2.78 -2.21
N PHE A 58 -1.50 1.86 -3.06
CA PHE A 58 -0.69 0.90 -3.79
C PHE A 58 -1.15 0.79 -5.24
N HIS A 59 -0.19 0.63 -6.13
CA HIS A 59 -0.39 -0.10 -7.38
C HIS A 59 0.28 -1.46 -7.23
N MET A 60 -0.45 -2.54 -7.51
CA MET A 60 0.06 -3.90 -7.32
C MET A 60 -0.60 -4.92 -8.24
N TYR A 61 0.12 -6.01 -8.55
CA TYR A 61 -0.42 -7.14 -9.30
C TYR A 61 -1.08 -8.16 -8.40
N ALA A 62 -2.30 -8.55 -8.76
CA ALA A 62 -3.07 -9.60 -8.08
C ALA A 62 -4.07 -10.26 -9.06
N ASP A 63 -4.42 -11.51 -8.76
CA ASP A 63 -5.40 -12.32 -9.49
C ASP A 63 -6.84 -11.93 -9.14
N SER A 64 -7.08 -11.39 -7.94
CA SER A 64 -8.41 -10.94 -7.50
C SER A 64 -8.36 -9.88 -6.41
N ARG A 65 -9.53 -9.30 -6.09
CA ARG A 65 -9.68 -8.36 -4.96
C ARG A 65 -9.37 -9.03 -3.62
N GLU A 66 -9.69 -10.31 -3.48
CA GLU A 66 -9.42 -11.10 -2.29
C GLU A 66 -7.91 -11.24 -2.05
N GLU A 67 -7.12 -11.48 -3.10
CA GLU A 67 -5.65 -11.52 -2.97
C GLU A 67 -5.08 -10.17 -2.54
N VAL A 68 -5.64 -9.04 -3.02
CA VAL A 68 -5.29 -7.70 -2.53
C VAL A 68 -5.54 -7.58 -1.02
N LEU A 69 -6.71 -8.03 -0.55
CA LEU A 69 -7.03 -7.99 0.89
C LEU A 69 -6.11 -8.90 1.71
N GLU A 70 -5.80 -10.11 1.22
CA GLU A 70 -4.87 -11.02 1.89
C GLU A 70 -3.44 -10.47 1.91
N PHE A 71 -3.03 -9.73 0.88
CA PHE A 71 -1.77 -8.97 0.91
C PHE A 71 -1.78 -7.90 2.01
N LEU A 72 -2.84 -7.07 2.09
CA LEU A 72 -2.94 -6.02 3.13
C LEU A 72 -2.95 -6.60 4.54
N LYS A 73 -3.56 -7.77 4.76
CA LYS A 73 -3.58 -8.46 6.06
C LYS A 73 -2.20 -8.92 6.54
N LYS A 74 -1.24 -9.08 5.63
CA LYS A 74 0.16 -9.41 5.95
C LYS A 74 0.98 -8.20 6.36
N ASP A 75 0.44 -6.98 6.29
CA ASP A 75 1.16 -5.79 6.73
C ASP A 75 1.02 -5.55 8.23
N ILE A 76 2.04 -4.94 8.83
CA ILE A 76 2.02 -4.58 10.26
C ILE A 76 0.96 -3.52 10.57
N TYR A 77 0.63 -2.61 9.63
CA TYR A 77 -0.46 -1.65 9.83
C TYR A 77 -1.83 -2.32 9.95
N TYR A 78 -2.07 -3.45 9.28
CA TYR A 78 -3.28 -4.23 9.56
C TYR A 78 -3.19 -4.93 10.92
N ARG A 79 -2.10 -5.66 11.17
CA ARG A 79 -1.93 -6.43 12.42
C ARG A 79 -1.96 -5.58 13.69
N ALA A 80 -1.49 -4.33 13.61
CA ALA A 80 -1.52 -3.35 14.69
C ALA A 80 -2.88 -2.61 14.80
N GLY A 81 -3.86 -2.94 13.96
CA GLY A 81 -5.19 -2.35 13.99
C GLY A 81 -5.29 -0.94 13.40
N ILE A 82 -4.29 -0.48 12.64
CA ILE A 82 -4.24 0.87 12.05
C ILE A 82 -5.13 0.96 10.82
N TRP A 83 -5.00 0.03 9.88
CA TRP A 83 -5.76 0.07 8.62
C TRP A 83 -7.19 -0.44 8.78
N ASP A 84 -8.11 0.23 8.09
CA ASP A 84 -9.50 -0.18 7.93
C ASP A 84 -9.68 -0.96 6.62
N LEU A 85 -9.83 -2.28 6.73
CA LEU A 85 -10.03 -3.15 5.57
C LEU A 85 -11.50 -3.24 5.12
N ASP A 86 -12.44 -2.79 5.95
CA ASP A 86 -13.87 -2.83 5.62
C ASP A 86 -14.21 -1.79 4.55
N THR A 87 -13.42 -0.72 4.47
CA THR A 87 -13.60 0.39 3.52
C THR A 87 -12.55 0.44 2.40
N VAL A 88 -11.81 -0.65 2.15
CA VAL A 88 -10.77 -0.69 1.10
C VAL A 88 -11.37 -0.50 -0.29
N ILE A 89 -10.81 0.47 -1.02
CA ILE A 89 -11.07 0.68 -2.44
C ILE A 89 -9.99 -0.07 -3.21
N ALA A 90 -10.39 -1.06 -4.01
CA ALA A 90 -9.48 -1.84 -4.85
C ALA A 90 -10.14 -2.08 -6.20
N ASN A 91 -9.59 -1.49 -7.26
CA ASN A 91 -10.12 -1.59 -8.62
C ASN A 91 -9.00 -1.98 -9.60
N PRO A 92 -9.27 -2.84 -10.60
CA PRO A 92 -8.34 -3.05 -11.70
C PRO A 92 -8.03 -1.74 -12.42
N VAL A 93 -6.78 -1.56 -12.84
CA VAL A 93 -6.31 -0.33 -13.48
C VAL A 93 -5.34 -0.65 -14.62
N GLY A 94 -5.43 0.11 -15.71
CA GLY A 94 -4.43 0.13 -16.78
C GLY A 94 -3.52 1.34 -16.63
N ILE A 95 -2.28 1.12 -16.19
CA ILE A 95 -1.32 2.21 -15.93
C ILE A 95 -0.59 2.57 -17.22
N ALA A 96 -0.94 3.73 -17.80
CA ALA A 96 -0.33 4.19 -19.04
C ALA A 96 1.10 4.73 -18.85
N VAL A 97 1.41 5.34 -17.71
CA VAL A 97 2.72 5.92 -17.40
C VAL A 97 3.02 5.74 -15.91
N ARG A 98 4.24 5.30 -15.60
CA ARG A 98 4.80 5.28 -14.24
C ARG A 98 6.27 5.67 -14.30
N VAL A 99 6.63 6.73 -13.59
CA VAL A 99 8.03 7.17 -13.42
C VAL A 99 8.44 6.90 -11.98
N GLY A 100 9.49 6.11 -11.81
CA GLY A 100 9.98 5.70 -10.50
C GLY A 100 10.59 6.85 -9.69
N LYS A 101 10.60 6.67 -8.37
CA LYS A 101 11.45 7.44 -7.44
C LYS A 101 12.35 6.45 -6.73
N ASP A 102 13.58 6.85 -6.44
CA ASP A 102 14.52 6.00 -5.72
C ASP A 102 14.01 5.72 -4.30
N MET A 103 14.06 4.45 -3.91
CA MET A 103 13.81 3.99 -2.55
C MET A 103 14.92 3.01 -2.16
N PRO A 104 15.61 3.22 -1.02
CA PRO A 104 16.65 2.30 -0.57
C PRO A 104 16.16 0.85 -0.51
N GLY A 105 16.93 -0.06 -1.11
CA GLY A 105 16.64 -1.50 -1.14
C GLY A 105 15.76 -1.97 -2.30
N VAL A 106 15.14 -1.05 -3.05
CA VAL A 106 14.36 -1.37 -4.25
C VAL A 106 15.31 -1.47 -5.45
N LYS A 107 15.16 -2.53 -6.27
CA LYS A 107 16.00 -2.90 -7.41
C LYS A 107 15.15 -2.96 -8.68
N ILE A 108 14.69 -1.81 -9.17
CA ILE A 108 13.94 -1.70 -10.44
C ILE A 108 14.88 -1.32 -11.57
#